data_AF-A0A9W6SRM0-F1
#
_entry.id   AF-A0A9W6SRM0-F1
#
_cell.length_a   1.000
_cell.length_b   1.000
_cell.length_c   1.000
_cell.angle_alpha   90.00
_cell.angle_beta   90.00
_cell.angle_gamma   90.00
#
_symmetry.space_group_name_H-M   'P 1'
#
loop_
_entity.id
_entity.type
_entity.pdbx_description
1 polymer ?
#
loop_
_entity_poly.entity_id
_entity_poly.type
_entity_poly.pdbx_seq_one_letter_code
_entity_poly.pdbx_strand_id
1 'polypeptide(L)'
;MDRRRLLTTAVLGGAAGLVGATALGSLSPEDVWAAEGANAKINPGDPDPNFVEGRVTAVSDAVVFVTSSDGTYHSIRVTTGTSIWKLNPSTLDEVKVGDGLYARGVRMPDNTLAADSLWVNIVNLNAHVDSIGRGHLNLDHHGQRVVAHVEQGRSAAVYNNTPAVSDMSMLQAGKHVKVIGAWHPDTNEITISTVYAAV
;
A
#
# COMPACT_ATOMS: atom_id res chain seq x y z
N MET A 1 -15.39 18.54 31.35
CA MET A 1 -16.11 18.15 30.12
C MET A 1 -15.09 17.65 29.13
N ASP A 2 -15.27 16.43 28.63
CA ASP A 2 -14.25 15.71 27.87
C ASP A 2 -14.39 16.02 26.36
N ARG A 3 -13.33 16.53 25.72
CA ARG A 3 -13.31 16.84 24.28
C ARG A 3 -13.67 15.64 23.42
N ARG A 4 -13.35 14.41 23.88
CA ARG A 4 -13.72 13.18 23.17
C ARG A 4 -15.23 12.98 23.10
N ARG A 5 -15.95 13.34 24.15
CA ARG A 5 -17.41 13.14 24.24
C ARG A 5 -18.19 14.13 23.38
N LEU A 6 -17.65 15.34 23.17
CA LEU A 6 -18.22 16.35 22.27
C LEU A 6 -18.06 16.01 20.79
N LEU A 7 -16.95 15.36 20.41
CA LEU A 7 -16.71 14.91 19.03
C LEU A 7 -17.60 13.71 18.66
N THR A 8 -17.89 12.82 19.62
CA THR A 8 -18.80 11.69 19.39
C THR A 8 -20.26 12.11 19.20
N THR A 9 -20.72 13.17 19.88
CA THR A 9 -22.09 13.69 19.70
C THR A 9 -22.28 14.51 18.43
N ALA A 10 -21.21 15.11 17.88
CA ALA A 10 -21.29 15.87 16.63
C ALA A 10 -21.49 14.99 15.39
N VAL A 11 -21.03 13.73 15.43
CA VAL A 11 -21.18 12.76 14.33
C VAL A 11 -22.60 12.16 14.26
N LEU A 12 -23.39 12.22 15.34
CA LEU A 12 -24.72 11.61 15.41
C LEU A 12 -25.90 12.59 15.34
N GLY A 13 -25.64 13.91 15.27
CA GLY A 13 -26.70 14.93 15.34
C GLY A 13 -26.87 15.83 14.11
N GLY A 14 -26.04 15.69 13.07
CA GLY A 14 -26.06 16.56 11.90
C GLY A 14 -26.60 15.87 10.66
N ALA A 15 -27.90 15.98 10.41
CA ALA A 15 -28.49 15.66 9.12
C ALA A 15 -28.03 16.68 8.06
N ALA A 16 -26.86 16.45 7.47
CA ALA A 16 -26.44 17.00 6.18
C ALA A 16 -25.16 16.27 5.72
N GLY A 17 -25.32 15.29 4.83
CA GLY A 17 -24.22 14.75 4.05
C GLY A 17 -23.25 13.82 4.78
N LEU A 18 -23.75 12.83 5.51
CA LEU A 18 -23.00 11.58 5.62
C LEU A 18 -23.02 10.94 4.24
N VAL A 19 -22.05 11.31 3.40
CA VAL A 19 -21.47 10.37 2.45
C VAL A 19 -20.70 9.37 3.30
N GLY A 20 -21.44 8.54 4.04
CA GLY A 20 -20.98 7.21 4.37
C GLY A 20 -21.00 6.48 3.05
N ALA A 21 -19.95 6.69 2.25
CA ALA A 21 -19.67 5.83 1.12
C ALA A 21 -19.69 4.42 1.72
N THR A 22 -20.65 3.62 1.29
CA THR A 22 -20.66 2.18 1.47
C THR A 22 -19.29 1.67 1.03
N ALA A 23 -18.38 1.48 1.99
CA ALA A 23 -16.95 1.24 1.78
C ALA A 23 -16.65 -0.04 0.99
N LEU A 24 -17.68 -0.82 0.65
CA LEU A 24 -17.55 -2.14 0.05
C LEU A 24 -18.55 -2.39 -1.09
N GLY A 25 -19.15 -1.33 -1.68
CA GLY A 25 -19.79 -1.24 -3.03
C GLY A 25 -20.76 -2.32 -3.56
N SER A 26 -20.91 -3.44 -2.87
CA SER A 26 -21.55 -4.70 -3.28
C SER A 26 -21.76 -5.68 -2.12
N LEU A 27 -21.14 -5.46 -0.95
CA LEU A 27 -21.39 -6.22 0.27
C LEU A 27 -22.59 -5.65 1.03
N SER A 28 -23.41 -6.54 1.59
CA SER A 28 -24.55 -6.14 2.40
C SER A 28 -24.07 -5.50 3.72
N PRO A 29 -24.72 -4.44 4.23
CA PRO A 29 -24.37 -3.83 5.51
C PRO A 29 -24.36 -4.84 6.67
N GLU A 30 -25.22 -5.85 6.63
CA GLU A 30 -25.30 -6.93 7.64
C GLU A 30 -24.07 -7.84 7.65
N ASP A 31 -23.50 -8.18 6.48
CA ASP A 31 -22.28 -8.98 6.40
C ASP A 31 -21.07 -8.19 6.93
N VAL A 32 -21.04 -6.88 6.64
CA VAL A 32 -19.99 -5.98 7.11
C VAL A 32 -20.05 -5.84 8.63
N TRP A 33 -21.22 -5.64 9.22
CA TRP A 33 -21.36 -5.53 10.67
C TRP A 33 -21.13 -6.84 11.42
N ALA A 34 -21.51 -7.98 10.83
CA ALA A 34 -21.18 -9.28 11.41
C ALA A 34 -19.65 -9.50 11.49
N ALA A 35 -18.93 -9.06 10.47
CA ALA A 35 -17.47 -9.13 10.42
C ALA A 35 -16.78 -8.02 11.22
N GLU A 36 -17.36 -6.82 11.33
CA GLU A 36 -16.86 -5.73 12.17
C GLU A 36 -17.07 -6.03 13.66
N GLY A 37 -18.12 -6.79 14.02
CA GLY A 37 -18.25 -7.42 15.34
C GLY A 37 -17.14 -8.43 15.66
N ALA A 38 -16.46 -8.96 14.62
CA ALA A 38 -15.29 -9.82 14.74
C ALA A 38 -13.95 -9.07 14.67
N ASN A 39 -13.95 -7.73 14.56
CA ASN A 39 -12.77 -6.90 14.83
C ASN A 39 -12.47 -6.93 16.33
N ALA A 40 -11.94 -8.06 16.77
CA ALA A 40 -11.34 -8.22 18.09
C ALA A 40 -10.35 -7.07 18.29
N LYS A 41 -10.36 -6.48 19.50
CA LYS A 41 -9.33 -5.52 19.89
C LYS A 41 -7.96 -6.18 19.67
N ILE A 42 -7.27 -5.77 18.61
CA ILE A 42 -5.91 -6.25 18.31
C ILE A 42 -5.00 -5.66 19.39
N ASN A 43 -4.37 -6.50 20.22
CA ASN A 43 -3.42 -5.97 21.18
C ASN A 43 -2.15 -5.53 20.43
N PRO A 44 -1.43 -4.52 20.93
CA PRO A 44 -0.16 -4.13 20.33
C PRO A 44 0.80 -5.33 20.25
N GLY A 45 1.18 -5.70 19.03
CA GLY A 45 2.09 -6.82 18.75
C GLY A 45 1.41 -8.11 18.27
N ASP A 46 0.08 -8.21 18.38
CA ASP A 46 -0.65 -9.34 17.80
C ASP A 46 -0.76 -9.18 16.27
N PRO A 47 -0.73 -10.29 15.49
CA PRO A 47 -1.00 -10.24 14.05
C PRO A 47 -2.37 -9.62 13.76
N ASP A 48 -2.43 -8.71 12.78
CA ASP A 48 -3.70 -8.13 12.33
C ASP A 48 -4.45 -9.15 11.46
N PRO A 49 -5.59 -9.71 11.91
CA PRO A 49 -6.33 -10.72 11.15
C PRO A 49 -6.94 -10.16 9.85
N ASN A 50 -7.02 -8.84 9.72
CA ASN A 50 -7.55 -8.13 8.56
C ASN A 50 -6.45 -7.64 7.60
N PHE A 51 -5.22 -8.07 7.81
CA PHE A 51 -4.10 -7.79 6.95
C PHE A 51 -3.66 -9.07 6.25
N VAL A 52 -3.42 -8.96 4.94
CA VAL A 52 -2.85 -10.03 4.12
C VAL A 52 -1.67 -9.47 3.37
N GLU A 53 -0.57 -10.20 3.37
CA GLU A 53 0.57 -9.96 2.51
C GLU A 53 0.81 -11.18 1.61
N GLY A 54 1.50 -10.99 0.51
CA GLY A 54 2.07 -12.09 -0.24
C GLY A 54 2.20 -11.81 -1.71
N ARG A 55 2.33 -12.90 -2.48
CA ARG A 55 2.45 -12.86 -3.93
C ARG A 55 1.16 -13.34 -4.60
N VAL A 56 0.71 -12.60 -5.61
CA VAL A 56 -0.46 -12.95 -6.42
C VAL A 56 -0.16 -14.22 -7.21
N THR A 57 -1.01 -15.23 -7.06
CA THR A 57 -0.92 -16.52 -7.76
C THR A 57 -2.00 -16.69 -8.82
N ALA A 58 -3.16 -16.06 -8.63
CA ALA A 58 -4.22 -16.00 -9.63
C ALA A 58 -5.09 -14.76 -9.42
N VAL A 59 -5.73 -14.30 -10.49
CA VAL A 59 -6.77 -13.26 -10.46
C VAL A 59 -7.94 -13.81 -11.26
N SER A 60 -9.11 -13.92 -10.62
CA SER A 60 -10.33 -14.43 -11.24
C SER A 60 -11.51 -13.54 -10.86
N ASP A 61 -12.15 -12.97 -11.86
CA ASP A 61 -13.23 -12.00 -11.70
C ASP A 61 -12.84 -10.85 -10.76
N ALA A 62 -13.44 -10.81 -9.57
CA ALA A 62 -13.22 -9.84 -8.53
C ALA A 62 -12.46 -10.42 -7.33
N VAL A 63 -11.77 -11.56 -7.51
CA VAL A 63 -11.02 -12.25 -6.47
C VAL A 63 -9.55 -12.38 -6.84
N VAL A 64 -8.68 -11.93 -5.95
CA VAL A 64 -7.23 -12.09 -6.04
C VAL A 64 -6.81 -13.21 -5.09
N PHE A 65 -6.11 -14.21 -5.61
CA PHE A 65 -5.53 -15.29 -4.83
C PHE A 65 -4.07 -15.00 -4.55
N VAL A 66 -3.68 -15.14 -3.28
CA VAL A 66 -2.37 -14.73 -2.78
C VAL A 66 -1.76 -15.84 -1.95
N THR A 67 -0.46 -16.05 -2.12
CA THR A 67 0.33 -16.90 -1.24
C THR A 67 1.26 -16.00 -0.42
N SER A 68 1.02 -16.00 0.89
CA SER A 68 1.80 -15.26 1.88
C SER A 68 3.20 -15.86 2.04
N SER A 69 4.14 -15.11 2.60
CA SER A 69 5.52 -15.57 2.81
C SER A 69 5.64 -16.78 3.74
N ASP A 70 4.66 -16.97 4.62
CA ASP A 70 4.52 -18.15 5.50
C ASP A 70 3.94 -19.39 4.79
N GLY A 71 3.60 -19.27 3.50
CA GLY A 71 2.98 -20.32 2.69
C GLY A 71 1.45 -20.40 2.82
N THR A 72 0.82 -19.52 3.59
CA THR A 72 -0.64 -19.47 3.73
C THR A 72 -1.29 -18.95 2.44
N TYR A 73 -2.39 -19.58 2.04
CA TYR A 73 -3.20 -19.15 0.90
C TYR A 73 -4.36 -18.25 1.35
N HIS A 74 -4.54 -17.13 0.65
CA HIS A 74 -5.59 -16.16 0.91
C HIS A 74 -6.43 -15.91 -0.34
N SER A 75 -7.74 -15.75 -0.15
CA SER A 75 -8.67 -15.18 -1.12
C SER A 75 -8.99 -13.74 -0.71
N ILE A 76 -8.86 -12.82 -1.66
CA ILE A 76 -9.14 -11.40 -1.44
C ILE A 76 -10.22 -10.96 -2.43
N ARG A 77 -11.38 -10.58 -1.91
CA ARG A 77 -12.48 -10.03 -2.70
C ARG A 77 -12.28 -8.53 -2.87
N VAL A 78 -12.14 -8.10 -4.12
CA VAL A 78 -12.05 -6.71 -4.54
C VAL A 78 -13.44 -6.22 -4.95
N THR A 79 -13.79 -5.01 -4.54
CA THR A 79 -15.08 -4.38 -4.87
C THR A 79 -14.85 -3.02 -5.52
N THR A 80 -15.91 -2.37 -5.97
CA THR A 80 -15.84 -0.99 -6.47
C THR A 80 -15.41 0.03 -5.41
N GLY A 81 -15.53 -0.31 -4.12
CA GLY A 81 -15.05 0.50 -3.00
C GLY A 81 -13.56 0.30 -2.68
N THR A 82 -12.92 -0.72 -3.26
CA THR A 82 -11.53 -1.06 -2.94
C THR A 82 -10.57 -0.06 -3.58
N SER A 83 -9.72 0.56 -2.77
CA SER A 83 -8.67 1.48 -3.24
C SER A 83 -7.43 0.69 -3.65
N ILE A 84 -7.08 0.68 -4.93
CA ILE A 84 -5.92 -0.05 -5.44
C ILE A 84 -4.80 0.94 -5.79
N TRP A 85 -3.59 0.65 -5.31
CA TRP A 85 -2.39 1.46 -5.55
C TRP A 85 -1.27 0.60 -6.11
N LYS A 86 -0.80 0.94 -7.31
CA LYS A 86 0.38 0.35 -7.96
C LYS A 86 1.23 1.48 -8.52
N LEU A 87 1.98 2.15 -7.64
CA LEU A 87 2.67 3.44 -7.84
C LEU A 87 1.74 4.65 -8.08
N ASN A 88 0.55 4.46 -8.63
CA ASN A 88 -0.56 5.42 -8.74
C ASN A 88 -1.88 4.75 -8.35
N PRO A 89 -2.96 5.52 -8.11
CA PRO A 89 -4.30 4.96 -8.07
C PRO A 89 -4.55 4.13 -9.33
N SER A 90 -4.98 2.89 -9.15
CA SER A 90 -5.04 1.88 -10.21
C SER A 90 -6.31 1.05 -10.06
N THR A 91 -6.43 0.02 -10.88
CA THR A 91 -7.61 -0.83 -11.04
C THR A 91 -7.18 -2.29 -11.04
N LEU A 92 -8.14 -3.21 -10.82
CA LEU A 92 -7.85 -4.63 -10.63
C LEU A 92 -7.18 -5.28 -11.85
N ASP A 93 -7.48 -4.79 -13.05
CA ASP A 93 -6.89 -5.24 -14.31
C ASP A 93 -5.37 -5.02 -14.38
N GLU A 94 -4.81 -4.11 -13.60
CA GLU A 94 -3.36 -3.88 -13.51
C GLU A 94 -2.65 -4.84 -12.53
N VAL A 95 -3.41 -5.58 -11.71
CA VAL A 95 -2.88 -6.59 -10.80
C VAL A 95 -2.64 -7.89 -11.57
N LYS A 96 -1.40 -8.38 -11.56
CA LYS A 96 -0.97 -9.55 -12.32
C LYS A 96 -0.41 -10.63 -11.42
N VAL A 97 -0.47 -11.87 -11.90
CA VAL A 97 0.25 -12.99 -11.29
C VAL A 97 1.73 -12.64 -11.18
N GLY A 98 2.32 -12.91 -10.02
CA GLY A 98 3.69 -12.55 -9.70
C GLY A 98 3.83 -11.23 -8.93
N ASP A 99 2.84 -10.34 -8.94
CA ASP A 99 2.89 -9.11 -8.14
C ASP A 99 2.97 -9.41 -6.64
N GLY A 100 3.77 -8.64 -5.91
CA GLY A 100 3.70 -8.55 -4.46
C GLY A 100 2.56 -7.64 -4.04
N LEU A 101 1.86 -7.98 -2.97
CA LEU A 101 0.67 -7.26 -2.54
C LEU A 101 0.57 -7.22 -1.03
N TYR A 102 0.13 -6.07 -0.53
CA TYR A 102 -0.44 -5.92 0.79
C TYR A 102 -1.92 -5.56 0.63
N ALA A 103 -2.79 -6.25 1.33
CA ALA A 103 -4.20 -5.92 1.41
C ALA A 103 -4.63 -5.70 2.85
N ARG A 104 -5.54 -4.76 3.02
CA ARG A 104 -6.30 -4.59 4.25
C ARG A 104 -7.79 -4.66 3.92
N GLY A 105 -8.59 -5.02 4.91
CA GLY A 105 -10.02 -5.11 4.71
C GLY A 105 -10.74 -5.66 5.92
N VAL A 106 -11.78 -6.45 5.65
CA VAL A 106 -12.59 -7.11 6.67
C VAL A 106 -12.62 -8.60 6.36
N ARG A 107 -12.27 -9.43 7.36
CA ARG A 107 -12.34 -10.89 7.22
C ARG A 107 -13.80 -11.36 7.27
N MET A 108 -14.26 -11.98 6.21
CA MET A 108 -15.61 -12.56 6.12
C MET A 108 -15.68 -13.92 6.83
N PRO A 109 -16.88 -14.43 7.18
CA PRO A 109 -17.03 -15.72 7.85
C PRO A 109 -16.48 -16.93 7.07
N ASP A 110 -16.39 -16.82 5.74
CA ASP A 110 -15.79 -17.83 4.85
C ASP A 110 -14.25 -17.72 4.77
N ASN A 111 -13.65 -16.85 5.59
CA ASN A 111 -12.23 -16.54 5.62
C ASN A 111 -11.69 -15.78 4.40
N THR A 112 -12.56 -15.29 3.51
CA THR A 112 -12.18 -14.34 2.44
C THR A 112 -11.94 -12.94 3.02
N LEU A 113 -10.92 -12.23 2.54
CA LEU A 113 -10.72 -10.82 2.91
C LEU A 113 -11.50 -9.93 1.94
N ALA A 114 -12.53 -9.24 2.42
CA ALA A 114 -13.18 -8.17 1.67
C ALA A 114 -12.33 -6.91 1.76
N ALA A 115 -11.62 -6.55 0.69
CA ALA A 115 -10.58 -5.54 0.76
C ALA A 115 -11.11 -4.11 0.72
N ASP A 116 -10.58 -3.26 1.60
CA ASP A 116 -10.73 -1.81 1.54
C ASP A 116 -9.61 -1.17 0.70
N SER A 117 -8.40 -1.73 0.77
CA SER A 117 -7.17 -1.18 0.20
C SER A 117 -6.23 -2.28 -0.24
N LEU A 118 -5.67 -2.13 -1.44
CA LEU A 118 -4.59 -2.96 -1.99
C LEU A 118 -3.40 -2.07 -2.35
N TRP A 119 -2.23 -2.39 -1.80
CA TRP A 119 -0.94 -1.82 -2.20
C TRP A 119 -0.13 -2.88 -2.94
N VAL A 120 0.02 -2.67 -4.24
CA VAL A 120 0.63 -3.62 -5.17
C VAL A 120 2.03 -3.15 -5.50
N ASN A 121 3.00 -4.01 -5.24
CA ASN A 121 4.44 -3.82 -5.41
C ASN A 121 5.03 -2.62 -4.65
N ILE A 122 4.27 -1.94 -3.79
CA ILE A 122 4.74 -0.73 -3.12
C ILE A 122 5.88 -1.07 -2.16
N VAL A 123 6.98 -0.33 -2.29
CA VAL A 123 8.15 -0.45 -1.43
C VAL A 123 8.42 0.82 -0.67
N ASN A 124 9.02 0.66 0.51
CA ASN A 124 9.55 1.73 1.32
C ASN A 124 10.94 1.30 1.82
N LEU A 125 11.97 1.75 1.12
CA LEU A 125 13.35 1.32 1.31
C LEU A 125 14.15 2.41 2.02
N ASN A 126 14.95 2.03 3.02
CA ASN A 126 16.08 2.84 3.47
C ASN A 126 17.34 2.28 2.83
N ALA A 127 18.02 3.07 2.01
CA ALA A 127 19.12 2.59 1.19
C ALA A 127 20.28 3.58 1.16
N HIS A 128 21.44 3.08 0.76
CA HIS A 128 22.62 3.89 0.44
C HIS A 128 22.71 4.07 -1.08
N VAL A 129 23.03 5.28 -1.55
CA VAL A 129 23.22 5.52 -2.99
C VAL A 129 24.63 5.12 -3.38
N ASP A 130 24.80 4.00 -4.07
CA ASP A 130 26.12 3.54 -4.54
C ASP A 130 26.60 4.37 -5.74
N SER A 131 25.72 4.57 -6.71
CA SER A 131 26.01 5.37 -7.90
C SER A 131 24.75 5.95 -8.54
N ILE A 132 24.92 7.04 -9.27
CA ILE A 132 23.84 7.74 -9.97
C ILE A 132 24.11 7.61 -11.46
N GLY A 133 23.17 6.99 -12.18
CA GLY A 133 23.21 6.82 -13.62
C GLY A 133 22.23 7.76 -14.32
N ARG A 134 22.22 7.70 -15.65
CA ARG A 134 21.20 8.40 -16.43
C ARG A 134 19.86 7.68 -16.25
N GLY A 135 18.92 8.35 -15.58
CA GLY A 135 17.56 7.85 -15.38
C GLY A 135 17.42 6.73 -14.34
N HIS A 136 18.45 6.45 -13.54
CA HIS A 136 18.37 5.47 -12.46
C HIS A 136 19.39 5.73 -11.35
N LEU A 137 19.11 5.18 -10.18
CA LEU A 137 20.01 5.11 -9.03
C LEU A 137 20.38 3.65 -8.79
N ASN A 138 21.64 3.35 -8.53
CA ASN A 138 22.03 2.07 -7.93
C ASN A 138 22.08 2.25 -6.43
N LEU A 139 21.31 1.43 -5.72
CA LEU A 139 21.13 1.50 -4.28
C LEU A 139 21.67 0.23 -3.62
N ASP A 140 22.33 0.37 -2.48
CA ASP A 140 22.54 -0.73 -1.55
C ASP A 140 21.44 -0.71 -0.48
N HIS A 141 20.71 -1.81 -0.37
CA HIS A 141 19.75 -2.05 0.69
C HIS A 141 20.14 -3.32 1.44
N HIS A 142 20.78 -3.16 2.60
CA HIS A 142 21.27 -4.28 3.42
C HIS A 142 22.21 -5.24 2.68
N GLY A 143 23.14 -4.72 1.87
CA GLY A 143 24.08 -5.54 1.10
C GLY A 143 23.50 -6.11 -0.20
N GLN A 144 22.26 -5.75 -0.56
CA GLN A 144 21.62 -6.13 -1.81
C GLN A 144 21.52 -4.92 -2.75
N ARG A 145 21.98 -5.10 -3.98
CA ARG A 145 21.96 -4.06 -5.01
C ARG A 145 20.58 -3.92 -5.64
N VAL A 146 19.90 -2.81 -5.43
CA VAL A 146 18.62 -2.46 -6.06
C VAL A 146 18.85 -1.41 -7.16
N VAL A 147 18.23 -1.60 -8.33
CA VAL A 147 18.23 -0.59 -9.40
C VAL A 147 16.92 0.20 -9.33
N ALA A 148 17.00 1.50 -9.05
CA ALA A 148 15.84 2.36 -8.90
C ALA A 148 15.70 3.32 -10.09
N HIS A 149 14.71 3.08 -10.94
CA HIS A 149 14.44 3.85 -12.16
C HIS A 149 13.72 5.16 -11.87
N VAL A 150 14.19 6.22 -12.50
CA VAL A 150 13.57 7.54 -12.49
C VAL A 150 12.66 7.64 -13.72
N GLU A 151 11.38 7.86 -13.48
CA GLU A 151 10.38 8.05 -14.53
C GLU A 151 10.03 9.54 -14.66
N GLN A 152 10.24 10.10 -15.84
CA GLN A 152 10.04 11.52 -16.10
C GLN A 152 8.57 11.92 -15.87
N GLY A 153 8.36 13.02 -15.15
CA GLY A 153 7.03 13.52 -14.81
C GLY A 153 6.34 12.76 -13.67
N ARG A 154 7.00 11.75 -13.10
CA ARG A 154 6.43 10.88 -12.10
C ARG A 154 7.29 10.76 -10.84
N SER A 155 8.57 10.52 -11.01
CA SER A 155 9.51 10.45 -9.90
C SER A 155 9.81 11.84 -9.37
N ALA A 156 9.86 11.97 -8.05
CA ALA A 156 10.18 13.21 -7.37
C ALA A 156 11.24 13.01 -6.27
N ALA A 157 11.92 14.07 -5.89
CA ALA A 157 12.82 14.13 -4.75
C ALA A 157 12.32 15.15 -3.72
N VAL A 158 12.50 14.81 -2.45
CA VAL A 158 12.23 15.67 -1.29
C VAL A 158 13.55 15.84 -0.57
N TYR A 159 13.98 17.10 -0.41
CA TYR A 159 15.28 17.45 0.17
C TYR A 159 15.06 18.19 1.48
N ASN A 160 15.64 17.74 2.59
CA ASN A 160 15.54 18.43 3.89
C ASN A 160 14.09 18.84 4.26
N ASN A 161 13.12 17.97 3.93
CA ASN A 161 11.67 18.18 4.13
C ASN A 161 11.05 19.37 3.35
N THR A 162 11.65 19.78 2.23
CA THR A 162 11.02 20.73 1.29
C THR A 162 9.95 20.04 0.44
N PRO A 163 9.09 20.82 -0.26
CA PRO A 163 8.16 20.24 -1.22
C PRO A 163 8.84 19.36 -2.27
N ALA A 164 8.13 18.32 -2.71
CA ALA A 164 8.64 17.40 -3.71
C ALA A 164 8.92 18.12 -5.04
N VAL A 165 10.09 17.88 -5.62
CA VAL A 165 10.52 18.43 -6.91
C VAL A 165 10.87 17.31 -7.87
N SER A 166 10.67 17.53 -9.17
CA SER A 166 11.11 16.58 -10.20
C SER A 166 12.63 16.59 -10.42
N ASP A 167 13.31 17.65 -9.96
CA ASP A 167 14.76 17.77 -10.07
C ASP A 167 15.49 16.88 -9.06
N MET A 168 16.16 15.85 -9.59
CA MET A 168 16.95 14.89 -8.83
C MET A 168 18.45 15.21 -8.79
N SER A 169 18.87 16.37 -9.31
CA SER A 169 20.29 16.74 -9.47
C SER A 169 21.07 16.88 -8.16
N MET A 170 20.39 17.10 -7.03
CA MET A 170 21.04 17.24 -5.73
C MET A 170 21.31 15.91 -5.02
N LEU A 171 20.83 14.78 -5.56
CA LEU A 171 21.18 13.46 -5.03
C LEU A 171 22.69 13.21 -5.19
N GLN A 172 23.29 12.56 -4.19
CA GLN A 172 24.71 12.28 -4.15
C GLN A 172 24.95 10.79 -3.87
N ALA A 173 25.92 10.21 -4.58
CA ALA A 173 26.47 8.91 -4.20
C ALA A 173 27.13 9.00 -2.81
N GLY A 174 27.13 7.90 -2.06
CA GLY A 174 27.65 7.86 -0.70
C GLY A 174 26.67 8.34 0.37
N LYS A 175 25.44 8.74 0.00
CA LYS A 175 24.43 9.25 0.94
C LYS A 175 23.33 8.23 1.20
N HIS A 176 22.75 8.33 2.40
CA HIS A 176 21.55 7.58 2.74
C HIS A 176 20.32 8.29 2.22
N VAL A 177 19.39 7.52 1.67
CA VAL A 177 18.10 7.97 1.16
C VAL A 177 17.01 7.04 1.64
N LYS A 178 15.79 7.58 1.71
CA LYS A 178 14.57 6.77 1.82
C LYS A 178 13.83 6.84 0.50
N VAL A 179 13.47 5.68 -0.06
CA VAL A 179 12.83 5.60 -1.37
C VAL A 179 11.46 4.95 -1.23
N ILE A 180 10.44 5.65 -1.74
CA ILE A 180 9.12 5.09 -1.98
C ILE A 180 8.99 4.82 -3.48
N GLY A 181 8.53 3.63 -3.83
CA GLY A 181 8.43 3.22 -5.23
C GLY A 181 7.57 1.98 -5.41
N ALA A 182 7.66 1.39 -6.59
CA ALA A 182 7.03 0.12 -6.92
C ALA A 182 8.06 -0.87 -7.48
N TRP A 183 8.07 -2.07 -6.92
CA TRP A 183 8.90 -3.20 -7.32
C TRP A 183 8.49 -3.73 -8.70
N HIS A 184 9.47 -4.13 -9.51
CA HIS A 184 9.28 -4.88 -10.76
C HIS A 184 9.37 -6.38 -10.47
N PRO A 185 8.26 -7.14 -10.51
CA PRO A 185 8.23 -8.52 -10.04
C PRO A 185 9.38 -9.37 -10.57
N ASP A 186 9.92 -10.24 -9.72
CA ASP A 186 11.00 -11.20 -10.03
C ASP A 186 12.34 -10.59 -10.47
N THR A 187 12.48 -9.27 -10.34
CA THR A 187 13.75 -8.55 -10.54
C THR A 187 14.22 -7.92 -9.22
N ASN A 188 15.39 -7.27 -9.21
CA ASN A 188 15.80 -6.40 -8.11
C ASN A 188 15.69 -4.91 -8.49
N GLU A 189 14.67 -4.58 -9.28
CA GLU A 189 14.45 -3.25 -9.83
C GLU A 189 13.16 -2.63 -9.29
N ILE A 190 13.18 -1.31 -9.15
CA ILE A 190 12.01 -0.53 -8.71
C ILE A 190 11.83 0.69 -9.61
N THR A 191 10.60 1.15 -9.77
CA THR A 191 10.32 2.51 -10.25
C THR A 191 10.13 3.44 -9.06
N ILE A 192 10.80 4.59 -9.09
CA ILE A 192 10.74 5.59 -8.02
C ILE A 192 9.43 6.39 -8.11
N SER A 193 8.72 6.49 -6.99
CA SER A 193 7.74 7.55 -6.78
C SER A 193 8.39 8.76 -6.12
N THR A 194 9.03 8.57 -4.97
CA THR A 194 9.65 9.66 -4.21
C THR A 194 10.94 9.21 -3.55
N VAL A 195 12.00 10.02 -3.67
CA VAL A 195 13.24 9.88 -2.91
C VAL A 195 13.30 10.98 -1.85
N TYR A 196 13.50 10.61 -0.60
CA TYR A 196 13.77 11.53 0.50
C TYR A 196 15.26 11.52 0.79
N ALA A 197 15.90 12.67 0.68
CA ALA A 197 17.32 12.84 0.92
C ALA A 197 17.58 13.98 1.91
N ALA A 198 18.54 13.75 2.80
CA ALA A 198 19.18 14.82 3.55
C ALA A 198 20.41 15.26 2.76
N VAL A 199 20.39 16.51 2.28
CA VAL A 199 21.45 17.11 1.45
C VAL A 199 22.12 18.26 2.18
#